data_AF-A0A2G5B9T8-F1
#
_entry.id   AF-A0A2G5B9T8-F1
#
_cell.length_a   1.000
_cell.length_b   1.000
_cell.length_c   1.000
_cell.angle_alpha   90.00
_cell.angle_beta   90.00
_cell.angle_gamma   90.00
#
_symmetry.space_group_name_H-M   'P 1'
#
loop_
_entity.id
_entity.type
_entity.pdbx_description
1 polymer ?
#
loop_
_entity_poly.entity_id
_entity_poly.type
_entity_poly.pdbx_seq_one_letter_code
_entity_poly.pdbx_strand_id
1 'polypeptide(L)'
;MAKAQAIEILHVLEKESLLEWPVGQYVEDVEASYNEGDPKLTFPKLRAAWTPEEDRLLMVGVRVYGPNTESWPRIAMLVPGRTNKSCRKRWFHSLDPSLHKGPWTPAEDDLLRQRVAQYPSQWSRVAEGITGRTDDQCAKRWRESLDPEIDRGKWRPEEDRLLLEKYAELGTQWQKIATFFQGRPGLHCRNRWRKIQR
;
A
#
# COMPACT_ATOMS: atom_id res chain seq x y z
N MET A 1 27.70 -14.79 5.15
CA MET A 1 27.04 -15.69 4.17
C MET A 1 25.88 -15.02 3.43
N ALA A 2 24.85 -14.47 4.10
CA ALA A 2 23.70 -13.84 3.43
C ALA A 2 24.04 -12.61 2.55
N LYS A 3 25.01 -11.78 2.97
CA LYS A 3 25.48 -10.62 2.18
C LYS A 3 26.13 -11.02 0.86
N ALA A 4 27.01 -12.01 0.87
CA ALA A 4 27.71 -12.48 -0.32
C ALA A 4 26.75 -13.02 -1.39
N GLN A 5 25.73 -13.77 -0.96
CA GLN A 5 24.69 -14.28 -1.86
C GLN A 5 23.83 -13.17 -2.47
N ALA A 6 23.48 -12.15 -1.70
CA ALA A 6 22.75 -10.99 -2.22
C ALA A 6 23.58 -10.23 -3.27
N ILE A 7 24.87 -10.04 -3.00
CA ILE A 7 25.81 -9.39 -3.92
C ILE A 7 25.97 -10.20 -5.22
N GLU A 8 26.08 -11.52 -5.14
CA GLU A 8 26.17 -12.39 -6.31
C GLU A 8 24.92 -12.27 -7.20
N ILE A 9 23.73 -12.25 -6.60
CA ILE A 9 22.46 -12.07 -7.33
C ILE A 9 22.45 -10.73 -8.08
N LEU A 10 22.87 -9.64 -7.44
CA LEU A 10 22.88 -8.32 -8.08
C LEU A 10 23.84 -8.27 -9.28
N HIS A 11 25.04 -8.85 -9.15
CA HIS A 11 25.99 -8.92 -10.27
C HIS A 11 25.46 -9.79 -11.42
N VAL A 12 24.73 -10.86 -11.13
CA VAL A 12 24.06 -11.66 -12.18
C VAL A 12 23.01 -10.81 -12.90
N LEU A 13 22.17 -10.09 -12.17
CA LEU A 13 21.14 -9.23 -12.77
C LEU A 13 21.73 -8.07 -13.60
N GLU A 14 22.86 -7.51 -13.19
CA GLU A 14 23.59 -6.50 -13.96
C GLU A 14 24.16 -7.07 -15.28
N LYS A 15 24.79 -8.26 -15.22
CA LYS A 15 25.31 -8.94 -16.42
C LYS A 15 24.22 -9.27 -17.43
N GLU A 16 23.04 -9.63 -16.96
CA GLU A 16 21.86 -9.89 -17.81
C GLU A 16 21.17 -8.60 -18.30
N SER A 17 21.75 -7.42 -18.05
CA SER A 17 21.17 -6.11 -18.40
C SER A 17 19.76 -5.88 -17.83
N LEU A 18 19.46 -6.52 -16.68
CA LEU A 18 18.18 -6.39 -15.99
C LEU A 18 18.17 -5.25 -14.95
N LEU A 19 19.32 -4.60 -14.75
CA LEU A 19 19.53 -3.44 -13.88
C LEU A 19 20.14 -2.29 -14.69
N GLU A 20 19.61 -1.09 -14.50
CA GLU A 20 20.05 0.12 -15.21
C GLU A 20 21.15 0.91 -14.46
N TRP A 21 21.53 0.47 -13.27
CA TRP A 21 22.39 1.20 -12.35
C TRP A 21 23.61 0.34 -11.97
N PRO A 22 24.78 0.97 -11.69
CA PRO A 22 26.03 0.25 -11.46
C PRO A 22 26.01 -0.46 -10.11
N VAL A 23 26.02 -1.80 -10.13
CA VAL A 23 25.96 -2.64 -8.91
C VAL A 23 27.20 -2.45 -8.05
N GLY A 24 28.37 -2.20 -8.67
CA GLY A 24 29.60 -1.94 -7.93
C GLY A 24 29.48 -0.77 -6.95
N GLN A 25 28.99 0.38 -7.43
CA GLN A 25 28.80 1.58 -6.59
C GLN A 25 27.83 1.31 -5.43
N TYR A 26 26.81 0.51 -5.69
CA TYR A 26 25.85 0.16 -4.65
C TYR A 26 26.42 -0.74 -3.58
N VAL A 27 27.16 -1.75 -3.99
CA VAL A 27 27.82 -2.64 -3.03
C VAL A 27 28.71 -1.77 -2.15
N GLU A 28 29.49 -0.85 -2.70
CA GLU A 28 30.29 0.09 -1.91
C GLU A 28 29.44 0.93 -0.94
N ASP A 29 28.33 1.53 -1.40
CA ASP A 29 27.42 2.30 -0.54
C ASP A 29 26.81 1.44 0.59
N VAL A 30 26.47 0.19 0.27
CA VAL A 30 26.03 -0.85 1.21
C VAL A 30 27.13 -1.11 2.23
N GLU A 31 28.33 -1.46 1.80
CA GLU A 31 29.44 -1.78 2.70
C GLU A 31 29.81 -0.60 3.61
N ALA A 32 29.84 0.61 3.07
CA ALA A 32 30.05 1.84 3.84
C ALA A 32 28.99 2.02 4.92
N SER A 33 27.72 1.72 4.63
CA SER A 33 26.62 1.80 5.61
C SER A 33 26.68 0.73 6.72
N TYR A 34 27.35 -0.41 6.49
CA TYR A 34 27.54 -1.45 7.51
C TYR A 34 28.65 -1.12 8.51
N ASN A 35 29.58 -0.23 8.15
CA ASN A 35 30.73 0.11 8.97
C ASN A 35 30.39 1.11 10.09
N GLU A 36 29.23 1.77 10.01
CA GLU A 36 28.63 2.49 11.13
C GLU A 36 27.64 1.57 11.84
N GLY A 37 27.85 1.31 13.14
CA GLY A 37 27.15 0.29 13.92
C GLY A 37 25.64 0.51 14.17
N ASP A 38 24.86 0.85 13.15
CA ASP A 38 23.41 0.90 13.20
C ASP A 38 22.82 -0.51 12.99
N PRO A 39 22.24 -1.14 14.04
CA PRO A 39 21.60 -2.44 13.92
C PRO A 39 20.33 -2.43 13.06
N LYS A 40 19.93 -1.28 12.50
CA LYS A 40 18.73 -1.09 11.69
C LYS A 40 19.02 -0.60 10.27
N LEU A 41 20.08 -1.10 9.62
CA LEU A 41 20.29 -1.07 8.15
C LEU A 41 19.39 -0.08 7.40
N THR A 42 19.72 1.22 7.46
CA THR A 42 19.00 2.24 6.71
C THR A 42 19.92 2.91 5.72
N PHE A 43 19.92 2.37 4.50
CA PHE A 43 20.18 3.14 3.29
C PHE A 43 19.40 4.46 3.31
N PRO A 44 19.89 5.52 2.64
CA PRO A 44 19.21 6.81 2.61
C PRO A 44 17.72 6.63 2.33
N LYS A 45 16.89 7.19 3.22
CA LYS A 45 15.42 7.10 3.16
C LYS A 45 14.91 7.80 1.90
N LEU A 46 14.83 7.09 0.79
CA LEU A 46 14.09 7.58 -0.37
C LEU A 46 12.60 7.48 -0.03
N ARG A 47 11.98 8.61 0.35
CA ARG A 47 10.51 8.78 0.38
C ARG A 47 9.91 8.79 -1.06
N ALA A 48 10.54 8.10 -2.00
CA ALA A 48 10.16 8.04 -3.40
C ALA A 48 9.12 6.94 -3.65
N ALA A 49 8.34 7.07 -4.73
CA ALA A 49 7.47 6.01 -5.23
C ALA A 49 8.29 4.76 -5.59
N TRP A 50 7.69 3.57 -5.47
CA TRP A 50 8.33 2.31 -5.88
C TRP A 50 8.49 2.28 -7.40
N THR A 51 9.70 2.03 -7.88
CA THR A 51 9.97 1.86 -9.32
C THR A 51 9.71 0.41 -9.76
N PRO A 52 9.43 0.16 -11.05
CA PRO A 52 9.34 -1.19 -11.58
C PRO A 52 10.61 -2.03 -11.30
N GLU A 53 11.77 -1.41 -11.30
CA GLU A 53 13.08 -2.02 -11.04
C GLU A 53 13.19 -2.48 -9.58
N GLU A 54 12.79 -1.62 -8.63
CA GLU A 54 12.73 -1.98 -7.21
C GLU A 54 11.73 -3.11 -6.96
N ASP A 55 10.59 -3.11 -7.64
CA ASP A 55 9.61 -4.21 -7.58
C ASP A 55 10.21 -5.51 -8.12
N ARG A 56 10.96 -5.48 -9.23
CA ARG A 56 11.67 -6.66 -9.77
C ARG A 56 12.65 -7.23 -8.76
N LEU A 57 13.49 -6.39 -8.17
CA LEU A 57 14.46 -6.80 -7.16
C LEU A 57 13.77 -7.41 -5.93
N LEU A 58 12.68 -6.80 -5.48
CA LEU A 58 11.85 -7.33 -4.39
C LEU A 58 11.24 -8.69 -4.73
N MET A 59 10.69 -8.86 -5.93
CA MET A 59 10.14 -10.13 -6.40
C MET A 59 11.22 -11.22 -6.50
N VAL A 60 12.41 -10.90 -7.00
CA VAL A 60 13.56 -11.82 -7.03
C VAL A 60 13.93 -12.25 -5.62
N GLY A 61 14.06 -11.29 -4.69
CA GLY A 61 14.38 -11.58 -3.30
C GLY A 61 13.36 -12.50 -2.64
N VAL A 62 12.07 -12.25 -2.84
CA VAL A 62 11.01 -13.13 -2.30
C VAL A 62 11.03 -14.51 -2.97
N ARG A 63 11.30 -14.60 -4.27
CA ARG A 63 11.42 -15.89 -4.97
C ARG A 63 12.59 -16.73 -4.44
N VAL A 64 13.70 -16.08 -4.09
CA VAL A 64 14.92 -16.75 -3.61
C VAL A 64 14.82 -17.14 -2.13
N TYR A 65 14.35 -16.24 -1.27
CA TYR A 65 14.41 -16.43 0.19
C TYR A 65 13.05 -16.80 0.82
N GLY A 66 11.94 -16.59 0.10
CA GLY A 66 10.59 -16.76 0.60
C GLY A 66 10.09 -15.56 1.43
N PRO A 67 8.76 -15.34 1.53
CA PRO A 67 8.16 -14.20 2.22
C PRO A 67 8.02 -14.40 3.75
N ASN A 68 8.95 -15.11 4.40
CA ASN A 68 8.92 -15.35 5.85
C ASN A 68 9.62 -14.22 6.65
N THR A 69 9.31 -14.10 7.94
CA THR A 69 9.78 -13.01 8.81
C THR A 69 11.31 -12.87 8.82
N GLU A 70 12.04 -13.97 8.83
CA GLU A 70 13.49 -14.02 8.93
C GLU A 70 14.21 -13.65 7.62
N SER A 71 13.51 -13.72 6.49
CA SER A 71 14.07 -13.48 5.16
C SER A 71 14.04 -12.00 4.76
N TRP A 72 13.15 -11.19 5.33
CA TRP A 72 13.00 -9.78 4.95
C TRP A 72 14.26 -8.92 5.11
N PRO A 73 15.13 -9.10 6.12
CA PRO A 73 16.41 -8.41 6.16
C PRO A 73 17.26 -8.71 4.91
N ARG A 74 17.31 -9.96 4.44
CA ARG A 74 18.08 -10.38 3.26
C ARG A 74 17.46 -9.84 1.97
N ILE A 75 16.14 -9.90 1.87
CA ILE A 75 15.38 -9.35 0.73
C ILE A 75 15.61 -7.84 0.61
N ALA A 76 15.64 -7.11 1.73
CA ALA A 76 15.88 -5.67 1.71
C ALA A 76 17.27 -5.29 1.19
N MET A 77 18.28 -6.15 1.39
CA MET A 77 19.62 -5.95 0.82
C MET A 77 19.66 -6.04 -0.71
N LEU A 78 18.63 -6.61 -1.34
CA LEU A 78 18.50 -6.63 -2.79
C LEU A 78 17.81 -5.39 -3.34
N VAL A 79 17.21 -4.55 -2.49
CA VAL A 79 16.42 -3.38 -2.90
C VAL A 79 17.03 -2.10 -2.33
N PRO A 80 17.98 -1.48 -3.06
CA PRO A 80 18.64 -0.23 -2.66
C PRO A 80 17.66 0.84 -2.20
N GLY A 81 18.02 1.59 -1.15
CA GLY A 81 17.21 2.71 -0.67
C GLY A 81 15.87 2.32 0.01
N ARG A 82 15.56 1.03 0.10
CA ARG A 82 14.36 0.52 0.78
C ARG A 82 14.72 -0.22 2.06
N THR A 83 13.99 0.09 3.12
CA THR A 83 14.13 -0.62 4.39
C THR A 83 13.40 -1.95 4.36
N ASN A 84 13.80 -2.89 5.21
CA ASN A 84 13.07 -4.14 5.46
C ASN A 84 11.56 -3.90 5.64
N LYS A 85 11.19 -2.97 6.52
CA LYS A 85 9.78 -2.61 6.75
C LYS A 85 9.08 -2.15 5.46
N SER A 86 9.76 -1.37 4.62
CA SER A 86 9.23 -0.90 3.34
C SER A 86 9.03 -2.06 2.36
N CYS A 87 10.02 -2.92 2.20
CA CYS A 87 9.95 -4.10 1.33
C CYS A 87 8.83 -5.04 1.74
N ARG A 88 8.74 -5.35 3.04
CA ARG A 88 7.66 -6.18 3.59
C ARG A 88 6.28 -5.58 3.32
N LYS A 89 6.12 -4.28 3.57
CA LYS A 89 4.85 -3.58 3.29
C LYS A 89 4.52 -3.61 1.80
N ARG A 90 5.49 -3.34 0.93
CA ARG A 90 5.29 -3.34 -0.53
C ARG A 90 4.83 -4.70 -1.03
N TRP A 91 5.45 -5.78 -0.56
CA TRP A 91 5.07 -7.13 -0.93
C TRP A 91 3.62 -7.43 -0.52
N PHE A 92 3.33 -7.43 0.78
CA PHE A 92 2.04 -7.87 1.31
C PHE A 92 0.86 -6.95 0.96
N HIS A 93 1.11 -5.70 0.57
CA HIS A 93 0.04 -4.77 0.18
C HIS A 93 -0.03 -4.48 -1.32
N SER A 94 0.86 -5.03 -2.16
CA SER A 94 0.85 -4.69 -3.60
C SER A 94 1.35 -5.78 -4.54
N LEU A 95 2.44 -6.49 -4.21
CA LEU A 95 3.09 -7.41 -5.14
C LEU A 95 2.71 -8.87 -4.93
N ASP A 96 2.25 -9.24 -3.74
CA ASP A 96 1.87 -10.62 -3.44
C ASP A 96 0.79 -11.11 -4.45
N PRO A 97 1.07 -12.18 -5.22
CA PRO A 97 0.14 -12.71 -6.22
C PRO A 97 -1.19 -13.20 -5.65
N SER A 98 -1.24 -13.49 -4.35
CA SER A 98 -2.49 -13.88 -3.67
C SER A 98 -3.47 -12.72 -3.50
N LEU A 99 -3.03 -11.46 -3.71
CA LEU A 99 -3.89 -10.29 -3.60
C LEU A 99 -4.84 -10.17 -4.80
N HIS A 100 -6.12 -10.00 -4.51
CA HIS A 100 -7.15 -9.73 -5.50
C HIS A 100 -7.11 -8.26 -5.95
N LYS A 101 -6.66 -8.06 -7.20
CA LYS A 101 -6.61 -6.76 -7.87
C LYS A 101 -7.88 -6.60 -8.72
N GLY A 102 -8.99 -6.23 -8.10
CA GLY A 102 -10.27 -6.12 -8.79
C GLY A 102 -11.40 -5.51 -7.96
N PRO A 103 -12.59 -5.31 -8.58
CA PRO A 103 -13.78 -4.86 -7.87
C PRO A 103 -14.17 -5.85 -6.77
N TRP A 104 -14.89 -5.37 -5.76
CA TRP A 104 -15.46 -6.22 -4.73
C TRP A 104 -16.65 -6.99 -5.30
N THR A 105 -16.67 -8.29 -5.06
CA THR A 105 -17.81 -9.15 -5.40
C THR A 105 -18.87 -9.09 -4.30
N PRO A 106 -20.14 -9.41 -4.61
CA PRO A 106 -21.19 -9.50 -3.59
C PRO A 106 -20.84 -10.47 -2.46
N ALA A 107 -20.22 -11.61 -2.78
CA ALA A 107 -19.79 -12.60 -1.78
C ALA A 107 -18.71 -12.04 -0.83
N GLU A 108 -17.74 -11.27 -1.35
CA GLU A 108 -16.76 -10.57 -0.52
C GLU A 108 -17.42 -9.52 0.38
N ASP A 109 -18.39 -8.77 -0.14
CA ASP A 109 -19.12 -7.75 0.64
C ASP A 109 -19.93 -8.38 1.79
N ASP A 110 -20.60 -9.51 1.54
CA ASP A 110 -21.37 -10.22 2.56
C ASP A 110 -20.45 -10.78 3.66
N LEU A 111 -19.31 -11.34 3.27
CA LEU A 111 -18.30 -11.79 4.22
C LEU A 111 -17.72 -10.63 5.02
N LEU A 112 -17.46 -9.48 4.38
CA LEU A 112 -17.01 -8.27 5.06
C LEU A 112 -18.02 -7.78 6.10
N ARG A 113 -19.32 -7.77 5.78
CA ARG A 113 -20.37 -7.42 6.75
C ARG A 113 -20.38 -8.36 7.95
N GLN A 114 -20.34 -9.67 7.72
CA GLN A 114 -20.30 -10.66 8.80
C GLN A 114 -19.08 -10.47 9.71
N ARG A 115 -17.90 -10.30 9.11
CA ARG A 115 -16.65 -10.13 9.86
C ARG A 115 -16.60 -8.80 10.62
N VAL A 116 -17.11 -7.70 10.06
CA VAL A 116 -17.17 -6.41 10.78
C VAL A 116 -18.14 -6.47 11.95
N ALA A 117 -19.27 -7.16 11.81
CA ALA A 117 -20.20 -7.38 12.93
C ALA A 117 -19.53 -8.16 14.08
N GLN A 118 -18.68 -9.14 13.75
CA GLN A 118 -17.94 -9.92 14.75
C GLN A 118 -16.73 -9.17 15.35
N TYR A 119 -16.04 -8.38 14.53
CA TYR A 119 -14.79 -7.69 14.89
C TYR A 119 -14.85 -6.20 14.51
N PRO A 120 -15.68 -5.38 15.19
CA PRO A 120 -15.82 -3.97 14.85
C PRO A 120 -14.49 -3.24 14.89
N SER A 121 -14.15 -2.54 13.80
CA SER A 121 -12.92 -1.75 13.63
C SER A 121 -11.59 -2.51 13.77
N GLN A 122 -11.61 -3.83 13.96
CA GLN A 122 -10.41 -4.68 14.07
C GLN A 122 -10.03 -5.22 12.68
N TRP A 123 -9.61 -4.32 11.79
CA TRP A 123 -9.45 -4.61 10.36
C TRP A 123 -8.49 -5.75 10.02
N SER A 124 -7.42 -5.93 10.80
CA SER A 124 -6.52 -7.06 10.62
C SER A 124 -7.24 -8.40 10.85
N ARG A 125 -8.08 -8.50 11.89
CA ARG A 125 -8.92 -9.69 12.14
C ARG A 125 -10.03 -9.86 11.12
N VAL A 126 -10.59 -8.75 10.63
CA VAL A 126 -11.60 -8.77 9.56
C VAL A 126 -11.02 -9.38 8.29
N ALA A 127 -9.83 -8.92 7.88
CA ALA A 127 -9.16 -9.36 6.66
C ALA A 127 -8.73 -10.83 6.68
N GLU A 128 -8.43 -11.41 7.85
CA GLU A 128 -8.17 -12.86 7.99
C GLU A 128 -9.28 -13.74 7.40
N GLY A 129 -10.51 -13.21 7.31
CA GLY A 129 -11.64 -13.91 6.72
C GLY A 129 -11.82 -13.73 5.23
N ILE A 130 -11.14 -12.76 4.62
CA ILE A 130 -11.42 -12.33 3.24
C ILE A 130 -10.17 -12.57 2.42
N THR A 131 -10.07 -13.79 1.88
CA THR A 131 -8.92 -14.22 1.10
C THR A 131 -8.61 -13.24 -0.03
N GLY A 132 -7.34 -12.84 -0.13
CA GLY A 132 -6.86 -11.92 -1.17
C GLY A 132 -7.17 -10.45 -0.94
N ARG A 133 -7.79 -10.06 0.18
CA ARG A 133 -7.99 -8.64 0.55
C ARG A 133 -7.15 -8.27 1.77
N THR A 134 -6.57 -7.07 1.73
CA THR A 134 -5.85 -6.51 2.87
C THR A 134 -6.81 -5.85 3.87
N ASP A 135 -6.35 -5.66 5.10
CA ASP A 135 -7.04 -4.89 6.14
C ASP A 135 -7.36 -3.46 5.68
N ASP A 136 -6.43 -2.78 5.03
CA ASP A 136 -6.64 -1.46 4.43
C ASP A 136 -7.76 -1.47 3.37
N GLN A 137 -7.81 -2.50 2.52
CA GLN A 137 -8.86 -2.65 1.52
C GLN A 137 -10.21 -2.88 2.17
N CYS A 138 -10.29 -3.74 3.19
CA CYS A 138 -11.50 -4.02 3.95
C CYS A 138 -12.02 -2.75 4.64
N ALA A 139 -11.15 -2.04 5.36
CA ALA A 139 -11.45 -0.80 6.06
C ALA A 139 -11.97 0.28 5.10
N LYS A 140 -11.36 0.38 3.92
CA LYS A 140 -11.77 1.32 2.90
C LYS A 140 -13.14 0.95 2.31
N ARG A 141 -13.33 -0.32 1.93
CA ARG A 141 -14.61 -0.81 1.37
C ARG A 141 -15.76 -0.58 2.32
N TRP A 142 -15.56 -0.85 3.62
CA TRP A 142 -16.55 -0.59 4.64
C TRP A 142 -16.93 0.89 4.68
N ARG A 143 -15.97 1.76 4.98
CA ARG A 143 -16.19 3.21 5.18
C ARG A 143 -16.71 3.94 3.95
N GLU A 144 -16.41 3.45 2.74
CA GLU A 144 -16.80 4.10 1.49
C GLU A 144 -18.03 3.49 0.82
N SER A 145 -18.54 2.33 1.27
CA SER A 145 -19.61 1.63 0.53
C SER A 145 -20.57 0.81 1.37
N LEU A 146 -20.09 0.05 2.35
CA LEU A 146 -20.90 -0.96 3.04
C LEU A 146 -21.47 -0.52 4.38
N ASP A 147 -20.84 0.45 5.04
CA ASP A 147 -21.27 0.94 6.34
C ASP A 147 -22.77 1.33 6.28
N PRO A 148 -23.63 0.78 7.16
CA PRO A 148 -25.04 1.11 7.22
C PRO A 148 -25.29 2.61 7.43
N GLU A 149 -24.40 3.31 8.13
CA GLU A 149 -24.50 4.75 8.43
C GLU A 149 -24.24 5.65 7.21
N ILE A 150 -23.88 5.07 6.06
CA ILE A 150 -23.72 5.81 4.82
C ILE A 150 -25.09 6.21 4.27
N ASP A 151 -25.29 7.52 4.13
CA ASP A 151 -26.44 8.09 3.44
C ASP A 151 -26.31 7.84 1.92
N ARG A 152 -27.21 7.02 1.40
CA ARG A 152 -27.37 6.66 -0.02
C ARG A 152 -28.49 7.43 -0.71
N GLY A 153 -29.14 8.35 0.00
CA GLY A 153 -30.19 9.24 -0.49
C GLY A 153 -29.68 10.23 -1.54
N LYS A 154 -30.63 10.99 -2.10
CA LYS A 154 -30.34 12.05 -3.07
C LYS A 154 -29.63 13.21 -2.37
N TRP A 155 -28.64 13.79 -3.06
CA TRP A 155 -28.01 15.03 -2.64
C TRP A 155 -29.01 16.18 -2.69
N ARG A 156 -29.13 16.91 -1.59
CA ARG A 156 -29.97 18.11 -1.49
C ARG A 156 -29.21 19.33 -2.05
N PRO A 157 -29.91 20.35 -2.57
CA PRO A 157 -29.27 21.58 -3.03
C PRO A 157 -28.42 22.28 -1.96
N GLU A 158 -28.79 22.17 -0.68
CA GLU A 158 -28.01 22.68 0.45
C GLU A 158 -26.69 21.94 0.60
N GLU A 159 -26.70 20.62 0.43
CA GLU A 159 -25.50 19.79 0.49
C GLU A 159 -24.56 20.10 -0.67
N ASP A 160 -25.09 20.35 -1.87
CA ASP A 160 -24.29 20.75 -3.03
C ASP A 160 -23.62 22.12 -2.82
N ARG A 161 -24.37 23.10 -2.30
CA ARG A 161 -23.83 24.43 -1.96
C ARG A 161 -22.69 24.31 -0.95
N LEU A 162 -22.90 23.56 0.12
CA LEU A 162 -21.87 23.31 1.14
C LEU A 162 -20.66 22.57 0.55
N LEU A 163 -20.88 21.60 -0.34
CA LEU A 163 -19.80 20.85 -0.98
C LEU A 163 -18.91 21.75 -1.83
N LEU A 164 -19.51 22.67 -2.60
CA LEU A 164 -18.77 23.63 -3.42
C LEU A 164 -18.01 24.65 -2.55
N GLU A 165 -18.64 25.15 -1.49
CA GLU A 165 -18.00 26.04 -0.51
C GLU A 165 -16.76 25.38 0.11
N LYS A 166 -16.91 24.16 0.66
CA LYS A 166 -15.80 23.44 1.29
C LYS A 166 -14.74 22.99 0.31
N TYR A 167 -15.10 22.74 -0.95
CA TYR A 167 -14.11 22.52 -2.00
C TYR A 167 -13.31 23.79 -2.32
N ALA A 168 -13.93 24.97 -2.33
CA ALA A 168 -13.22 26.23 -2.54
C ALA A 168 -12.21 26.51 -1.40
N GLU A 169 -12.57 26.15 -0.16
CA GLU A 169 -11.69 26.31 1.02
C GLU A 169 -10.56 25.24 1.09
N LEU A 170 -10.89 23.98 0.84
CA LEU A 170 -10.01 22.84 1.17
C LEU A 170 -9.45 22.10 -0.06
N GLY A 171 -9.94 22.40 -1.27
CA GLY A 171 -9.58 21.70 -2.50
C GLY A 171 -9.96 20.22 -2.47
N THR A 172 -9.04 19.35 -2.90
CA THR A 172 -9.29 17.89 -3.05
C THR A 172 -9.15 17.08 -1.75
N GLN A 173 -9.21 17.75 -0.59
CA GLN A 173 -9.14 17.10 0.73
C GLN A 173 -10.47 16.44 1.11
N TRP A 174 -10.94 15.48 0.30
CA TRP A 174 -12.27 14.88 0.39
C TRP A 174 -12.62 14.25 1.75
N GLN A 175 -11.62 13.67 2.44
CA GLN A 175 -11.84 13.10 3.76
C GLN A 175 -12.11 14.18 4.81
N LYS A 176 -11.50 15.37 4.69
CA LYS A 176 -11.82 16.52 5.53
C LYS A 176 -13.16 17.13 5.15
N ILE A 177 -13.45 17.24 3.85
CA ILE A 177 -14.76 17.75 3.38
C ILE A 177 -15.89 16.85 3.90
N ALA A 178 -15.70 15.53 3.91
CA ALA A 178 -16.69 14.58 4.41
C ALA A 178 -17.09 14.80 5.87
N THR A 179 -16.24 15.40 6.71
CA THR A 179 -16.59 15.64 8.13
C THR A 179 -17.70 16.68 8.30
N PHE A 180 -18.00 17.47 7.26
CA PHE A 180 -19.10 18.44 7.25
C PHE A 180 -20.44 17.81 6.83
N PHE A 181 -20.46 16.53 6.46
CA PHE A 181 -21.66 15.84 6.01
C PHE A 181 -21.95 14.63 6.90
N GLN A 182 -23.20 14.48 7.31
CA GLN A 182 -23.65 13.28 8.00
C GLN A 182 -23.81 12.14 6.98
N GLY A 183 -23.06 11.06 7.16
CA GLY A 183 -23.19 9.86 6.33
C GLY A 183 -22.71 10.01 4.87
N ARG A 184 -21.95 11.05 4.50
CA ARG A 184 -21.34 11.17 3.16
C ARG A 184 -19.80 11.01 3.23
N PRO A 185 -19.26 9.81 2.99
CA PRO A 185 -17.82 9.60 2.94
C PRO A 185 -17.13 10.43 1.85
N GLY A 186 -15.81 10.63 1.98
CA GLY A 186 -15.06 11.44 1.01
C GLY A 186 -15.20 10.98 -0.44
N LEU A 187 -15.38 9.68 -0.68
CA LEU A 187 -15.69 9.14 -2.01
C LEU A 187 -17.00 9.71 -2.58
N HIS A 188 -18.04 9.82 -1.75
CA HIS A 188 -19.34 10.38 -2.14
C HIS A 188 -19.20 11.87 -2.51
N CYS A 189 -18.53 12.66 -1.68
CA CYS A 189 -18.26 14.08 -1.93
C CYS A 189 -17.53 14.28 -3.26
N ARG A 190 -16.45 13.52 -3.50
CA ARG A 190 -15.70 13.57 -4.76
C ARG A 190 -16.56 13.22 -5.98
N ASN A 191 -17.34 12.14 -5.88
CA ASN A 191 -18.20 11.68 -6.96
C ASN A 191 -19.32 12.68 -7.25
N ARG A 192 -19.88 13.32 -6.20
CA ARG A 192 -20.88 14.37 -6.37
C ARG A 192 -20.29 15.60 -7.03
N TRP A 193 -19.15 16.08 -6.54
CA TRP A 193 -18.46 17.23 -7.11
C TRP A 193 -18.19 17.02 -8.61
N ARG A 194 -17.67 15.85 -9.01
CA ARG A 194 -17.45 15.51 -10.42
C ARG A 194 -18.72 15.53 -11.28
N LYS A 195 -19.90 15.27 -10.69
CA LYS A 195 -21.19 15.36 -11.39
C LYS A 195 -21.68 16.79 -11.52
N ILE A 196 -21.36 17.66 -10.56
CA ILE A 196 -21.73 19.09 -10.60
C ILE A 196 -20.87 19.83 -11.65
N GLN A 197 -19.62 19.42 -11.82
CA GLN A 197 -18.68 20.03 -12.77
C GLN A 197 -18.86 19.56 -14.23
N ARG A 198 -19.81 18.65 -14.51
CA ARG A 198 -20.14 18.17 -15.85
C ARG A 198 -21.42 18.85 -16.33
#